data_AF-A0A2N5AE84-F1
#
_entry.id   AF-A0A2N5AE84-F1
#
_cell.length_a   1.000
_cell.length_b   1.000
_cell.length_c   1.000
_cell.angle_alpha   90.00
_cell.angle_beta   90.00
_cell.angle_gamma   90.00
#
_symmetry.space_group_name_H-M   'P 1'
#
loop_
_entity.id
_entity.type
_entity.pdbx_description
1 polymer ?
#
loop_
_entity_poly.entity_id
_entity_poly.type
_entity_poly.pdbx_seq_one_letter_code
_entity_poly.pdbx_strand_id
1 'polypeptide(L)'
;MLRDKTRFARRLHGVKKVKNPESQQAILQEMAQEISQAAGKVLLREAARPAITYPENLPVSQKKQEILEAVRDHQVVIVAGETGSGKTTQLPKICMELGR
;
A
#
# COMPACT_ATOMS: atom_id res chain seq x y z
N MET A 1 0.77 -6.69 0.58
CA MET A 1 0.02 -7.98 0.59
C MET A 1 -0.11 -8.58 2.02
N LEU A 2 -0.38 -7.77 3.05
CA LEU A 2 -0.40 -8.27 4.44
C LEU A 2 -1.63 -9.12 4.78
N ARG A 3 -2.78 -8.82 4.16
CA ARG A 3 -4.08 -9.45 4.46
C ARG A 3 -4.08 -10.96 4.20
N ASP A 4 -3.43 -11.40 3.12
CA ASP A 4 -3.47 -12.81 2.70
C ASP A 4 -2.32 -13.65 3.26
N LYS A 5 -1.29 -13.00 3.82
CA LYS A 5 -0.07 -13.66 4.33
C LYS A 5 -0.40 -14.77 5.33
N THR A 6 -1.26 -14.48 6.31
CA THR A 6 -1.61 -15.43 7.37
C THR A 6 -2.48 -16.58 6.85
N ARG A 7 -3.43 -16.29 5.97
CA ARG A 7 -4.30 -17.29 5.32
C ARG A 7 -3.48 -18.29 4.51
N PHE A 8 -2.60 -17.81 3.63
CA PHE A 8 -1.75 -18.68 2.81
C PHE A 8 -0.71 -19.44 3.62
N ALA A 9 -0.10 -18.82 4.64
CA ALA A 9 0.83 -19.51 5.53
C ALA A 9 0.16 -20.69 6.27
N ARG A 10 -1.06 -20.50 6.79
CA ARG A 10 -1.83 -21.58 7.44
C ARG A 10 -2.17 -22.70 6.48
N ARG A 11 -2.66 -22.37 5.27
CA ARG A 11 -2.96 -23.38 4.23
C ARG A 11 -1.72 -24.17 3.82
N LEU A 12 -0.59 -23.49 3.59
CA LEU A 12 0.67 -24.16 3.25
C LEU A 12 1.13 -25.12 4.34
N HIS A 13 1.00 -24.74 5.62
CA HIS A 13 1.32 -25.63 6.73
C HIS A 13 0.39 -26.86 6.79
N GLY A 14 -0.90 -26.69 6.48
CA GLY A 14 -1.87 -27.79 6.37
C GLY A 14 -1.55 -28.76 5.23
N VAL A 15 -1.19 -28.22 4.05
CA VAL A 15 -0.84 -29.02 2.86
C VAL A 15 0.35 -29.94 3.11
N LYS A 16 1.35 -29.50 3.90
CA LYS A 16 2.50 -30.34 4.28
C LYS A 16 2.12 -31.61 5.06
N LYS A 17 0.91 -31.68 5.64
CA LYS A 17 0.42 -32.85 6.39
C LYS A 17 -0.41 -33.81 5.53
N VAL A 18 -0.74 -33.43 4.29
CA VAL A 18 -1.48 -34.29 3.35
C VAL A 18 -0.54 -35.37 2.82
N LYS A 19 -0.96 -36.64 2.93
CA LYS A 19 -0.14 -37.79 2.54
C LYS A 19 -0.32 -38.19 1.07
N ASN A 20 -1.48 -37.91 0.48
CA ASN A 20 -1.74 -38.21 -0.93
C ASN A 20 -1.05 -37.16 -1.83
N PRO A 21 -0.07 -37.56 -2.68
CA PRO A 21 0.65 -36.64 -3.55
C PRO A 21 -0.26 -35.88 -4.53
N GLU A 22 -1.28 -36.55 -5.10
CA GLU A 22 -2.18 -35.94 -6.07
C GLU A 22 -3.02 -34.83 -5.42
N SER A 23 -3.60 -35.12 -4.25
CA SER A 23 -4.36 -34.14 -3.48
C SER A 23 -3.49 -32.99 -3.00
N GLN A 24 -2.25 -33.28 -2.60
CA GLN A 24 -1.28 -32.25 -2.20
C GLN A 24 -0.98 -31.31 -3.37
N GLN A 25 -0.73 -31.86 -4.55
CA GLN A 25 -0.40 -31.10 -5.76
C GLN A 25 -1.60 -30.26 -6.24
N ALA A 26 -2.82 -30.81 -6.20
CA ALA A 26 -4.04 -30.07 -6.53
C ALA A 26 -4.23 -28.84 -5.64
N ILE A 27 -4.04 -28.96 -4.32
CA ILE A 27 -4.18 -27.82 -3.39
C ILE A 27 -3.08 -26.77 -3.64
N LEU A 28 -1.85 -27.20 -3.94
CA LEU A 28 -0.76 -26.27 -4.27
C LEU A 28 -1.04 -25.50 -5.56
N GLN A 29 -1.60 -26.16 -6.59
CA GLN A 29 -1.98 -25.51 -7.84
C GLN A 29 -3.09 -24.48 -7.62
N GLU A 30 -4.14 -24.83 -6.88
CA GLU A 30 -5.22 -23.92 -6.52
C GLU A 30 -4.68 -22.68 -5.77
N MET A 31 -3.83 -22.89 -4.77
CA MET A 31 -3.19 -21.81 -4.03
C MET A 31 -2.33 -20.91 -4.92
N ALA A 32 -1.57 -21.48 -5.84
CA ALA A 32 -0.76 -20.71 -6.78
C ALA A 32 -1.63 -19.82 -7.68
N GLN A 33 -2.77 -20.34 -8.15
CA GLN A 33 -3.74 -19.55 -8.91
C GLN A 33 -4.33 -18.41 -8.09
N GLU A 34 -4.74 -18.66 -6.84
CA GLU A 34 -5.24 -17.61 -5.95
C GLU A 34 -4.21 -16.51 -5.68
N ILE A 35 -2.95 -16.89 -5.43
CA ILE A 35 -1.86 -15.94 -5.20
C ILE A 35 -1.62 -15.10 -6.45
N SER A 36 -1.61 -15.71 -7.63
CA SER A 36 -1.44 -15.01 -8.91
C SER A 36 -2.57 -14.00 -9.15
N GLN A 37 -3.83 -14.40 -8.93
CA GLN A 37 -4.97 -13.50 -9.02
C GLN A 37 -4.90 -12.35 -8.02
N ALA A 38 -4.50 -12.63 -6.77
CA ALA A 38 -4.32 -11.60 -5.74
C ALA A 38 -3.20 -10.63 -6.11
N ALA A 39 -2.07 -11.12 -6.63
CA ALA A 39 -0.96 -10.29 -7.11
C ALA A 39 -1.39 -9.41 -8.28
N GLY A 40 -2.13 -9.96 -9.27
CA GLY A 40 -2.69 -9.18 -10.37
C GLY A 40 -3.60 -8.04 -9.90
N LYS A 41 -4.43 -8.27 -8.87
CA LYS A 41 -5.26 -7.21 -8.27
C LYS A 41 -4.43 -6.13 -7.56
N VAL A 42 -3.24 -6.43 -7.05
CA VAL A 42 -2.33 -5.41 -6.48
C VAL A 42 -1.74 -4.58 -7.60
N LEU A 43 -1.21 -5.22 -8.64
CA LEU A 43 -0.62 -4.55 -9.80
C LEU A 43 -1.64 -3.62 -10.50
N LEU A 44 -2.89 -4.06 -10.68
CA LEU A 44 -3.93 -3.22 -11.27
C LEU A 44 -4.23 -1.98 -10.42
N ARG A 45 -4.20 -2.08 -9.09
CA ARG A 45 -4.41 -0.94 -8.20
C ARG A 45 -3.23 0.03 -8.22
N GLU A 46 -2.01 -0.50 -8.29
CA GLU A 46 -0.81 0.31 -8.45
C GLU A 46 -0.81 1.05 -9.79
N ALA A 47 -1.16 0.36 -10.88
CA ALA A 47 -1.27 0.96 -12.21
C ALA A 47 -2.40 2.00 -12.32
N ALA A 48 -3.50 1.82 -11.57
CA ALA A 48 -4.62 2.77 -11.52
C ALA A 48 -4.37 3.98 -10.60
N ARG A 49 -3.20 4.07 -9.96
CA ARG A 49 -2.86 5.17 -9.06
C ARG A 49 -2.71 6.48 -9.86
N PRO A 50 -3.47 7.54 -9.54
CA PRO A 50 -3.33 8.82 -10.22
C PRO A 50 -1.94 9.43 -10.04
N ALA A 51 -1.46 10.14 -11.06
CA ALA A 51 -0.26 10.96 -10.94
C ALA A 51 -0.49 12.07 -9.91
N ILE A 52 0.43 12.20 -8.95
CA ILE A 52 0.34 13.21 -7.91
C ILE A 52 0.93 14.50 -8.45
N THR A 53 0.10 15.55 -8.49
CA THR A 53 0.52 16.91 -8.85
C THR A 53 0.20 17.90 -7.74
N TYR A 54 1.06 18.91 -7.62
CA TYR A 54 0.96 19.94 -6.62
C TYR A 54 0.83 21.31 -7.30
N PRO A 55 -0.24 22.06 -7.01
CA PRO A 55 -0.38 23.40 -7.56
C PRO A 55 0.56 24.37 -6.83
N GLU A 56 1.31 25.18 -7.57
CA GLU A 56 2.36 26.06 -7.01
C GLU A 56 1.81 27.23 -6.17
N ASN A 57 0.54 27.59 -6.35
CA ASN A 57 -0.09 28.70 -5.65
C ASN A 57 -0.53 28.38 -4.20
N LEU A 58 -0.41 27.13 -3.75
CA LEU A 58 -0.78 26.74 -2.39
C LEU A 58 0.45 26.74 -1.46
N PRO A 59 0.41 27.43 -0.30
CA PRO A 59 1.51 27.43 0.66
C PRO A 59 1.98 26.03 1.09
N VAL A 60 1.06 25.08 1.25
CA VAL A 60 1.42 23.69 1.62
C VAL A 60 2.16 22.97 0.49
N SER A 61 1.84 23.25 -0.78
CA SER A 61 2.57 22.67 -1.93
C SER A 61 4.03 23.15 -1.97
N GLN A 62 4.25 24.43 -1.69
CA GLN A 62 5.59 25.03 -1.69
C GLN A 62 6.48 24.42 -0.60
N LYS A 63 5.89 24.04 0.54
CA LYS A 63 6.59 23.40 1.66
C LYS A 63 6.61 21.86 1.58
N LYS A 64 6.30 21.28 0.42
CA LYS A 64 6.22 19.82 0.23
C LYS A 64 7.44 19.09 0.81
N GLN A 65 8.65 19.55 0.46
CA GLN A 65 9.89 18.86 0.83
C GLN A 65 10.12 18.85 2.35
N GLU A 66 9.90 19.99 3.01
CA GLU A 66 9.98 20.13 4.47
C GLU A 66 8.97 19.20 5.17
N ILE A 67 7.74 19.13 4.66
CA ILE A 67 6.70 18.25 5.20
C ILE A 67 7.06 16.77 4.99
N LEU A 68 7.57 16.41 3.80
CA LEU A 68 8.03 15.04 3.51
C LEU A 68 9.10 14.57 4.49
N GLU A 69 10.10 15.42 4.73
CA GLU A 69 11.20 15.13 5.66
C GLU A 69 10.67 15.01 7.09
N ALA A 70 9.82 15.94 7.53
CA ALA A 70 9.22 15.89 8.85
C ALA A 70 8.44 14.59 9.08
N VAL A 71 7.60 14.17 8.13
CA VAL A 71 6.79 12.94 8.23
C VAL A 71 7.64 11.66 8.14
N ARG A 72 8.76 11.70 7.42
CA ARG A 72 9.70 10.58 7.37
C ARG A 72 10.40 10.39 8.72
N ASP A 73 10.86 11.48 9.33
CA ASP A 73 11.77 11.45 10.47
C ASP A 73 11.05 11.46 11.83
N HIS A 74 9.78 11.87 11.86
CA HIS A 74 8.99 11.98 13.08
C HIS A 74 7.70 11.16 13.00
N GLN A 75 7.40 10.41 14.07
CA GLN A 75 6.17 9.62 14.17
C GLN A 75 4.91 10.48 14.19
N VAL A 76 5.00 11.70 14.75
CA VAL A 76 3.90 12.66 14.85
C VAL A 76 4.39 14.02 14.36
N VAL A 77 3.65 14.63 13.44
CA VAL A 77 3.92 15.95 12.87
C VAL A 77 2.66 16.81 12.99
N ILE A 78 2.81 18.03 13.50
CA ILE A 78 1.72 19.01 13.56
C ILE A 78 1.95 20.04 12.45
N VAL A 79 1.02 20.15 11.50
CA VAL A 79 1.07 21.13 10.41
C VAL A 79 0.04 22.23 10.68
N ALA A 80 0.51 23.40 11.09
CA ALA A 80 -0.32 24.58 11.27
C ALA A 80 -0.31 25.48 10.02
N GLY A 81 -1.43 26.14 9.75
CA GLY A 81 -1.56 27.13 8.67
C GLY A 81 -2.96 27.71 8.60
N GLU A 82 -3.14 28.84 7.95
CA GLU A 82 -4.44 29.51 7.78
C GLU A 82 -5.43 28.69 6.93
N THR A 83 -6.72 29.03 6.99
CA THR A 83 -7.73 28.49 6.07
C THR A 83 -7.37 28.82 4.63
N GLY A 84 -7.51 27.87 3.70
CA GLY A 84 -7.14 28.07 2.30
C GLY A 84 -5.69 27.72 1.95
N SER A 85 -4.82 27.48 2.94
CA SER A 85 -3.41 27.09 2.70
C SER A 85 -3.21 25.75 1.96
N GLY A 86 -4.26 24.95 1.81
CA GLY A 86 -4.20 23.66 1.09
C GLY A 86 -3.94 22.43 1.96
N LYS A 87 -3.97 22.54 3.30
CA LYS A 87 -3.68 21.42 4.23
C LYS A 87 -4.51 20.15 3.92
N THR A 88 -5.84 20.27 3.94
CA THR A 88 -6.75 19.12 3.75
C THR A 88 -6.61 18.46 2.38
N THR A 89 -6.21 19.22 1.35
CA THR A 89 -6.14 18.73 -0.03
C THR A 89 -4.75 18.25 -0.44
N GLN A 90 -3.68 18.83 0.12
CA GLN A 90 -2.31 18.50 -0.28
C GLN A 90 -1.61 17.54 0.70
N LEU A 91 -1.88 17.59 2.01
CA LEU A 91 -1.23 16.67 2.95
C LEU A 91 -1.50 15.19 2.63
N PRO A 92 -2.72 14.76 2.25
CA PRO A 92 -2.95 13.37 1.84
C PRO A 92 -2.12 12.95 0.62
N LYS A 93 -1.89 13.87 -0.34
CA LYS A 93 -1.05 13.60 -1.51
C LYS A 93 0.42 13.41 -1.13
N ILE A 94 0.92 14.27 -0.24
CA ILE A 94 2.30 14.20 0.29
C ILE A 94 2.51 12.86 1.02
N CYS A 95 1.57 12.46 1.87
CA CYS A 95 1.62 11.17 2.55
C CYS A 95 1.59 9.99 1.57
N MET A 96 0.73 10.07 0.55
CA MET A 96 0.64 9.03 -0.48
C MET A 96 1.99 8.85 -1.18
N GLU A 97 2.70 9.93 -1.51
CA GLU A 97 4.02 9.91 -2.16
C GLU A 97 5.09 9.19 -1.32
N LEU A 98 5.02 9.27 0.01
CA LEU A 98 5.88 8.51 0.93
C LEU A 98 5.57 7.00 0.97
N GLY A 99 4.53 6.54 0.27
CA GLY A 99 4.05 5.16 0.37
C GLY A 99 3.32 4.86 1.68
N ARG A 100 2.79 5.89 2.35
CA ARG A 100 1.94 5.77 3.54
C ARG A 100 0.46 5.96 3.21
#